data_AF-A0A8S4AYE6-F1
#
_entry.id   AF-A0A8S4AYE6-F1
#
_cell.length_a   1.000
_cell.length_b   1.000
_cell.length_c   1.000
_cell.angle_alpha   90.00
_cell.angle_beta   90.00
_cell.angle_gamma   90.00
#
_symmetry.space_group_name_H-M   'P 1'
#
loop_
_entity.id
_entity.type
_entity.pdbx_description
1 polymer ?
#
loop_
_entity_poly.entity_id
_entity_poly.type
_entity_poly.pdbx_seq_one_letter_code
_entity_poly.pdbx_strand_id
1 'polypeptide(L)'
;MSRGVYPRVNCLGCVWTLTFAVFSLIVTDSEAYSCHEVRTAFQTRQVGPPQRVPETPGTDVDLLVCKHPGPSCCTRKMEESYQFAVKRETLHNIHSYSGQLEHLISKHSEAFQCKFSVCET
;
A
#
# COMPACT_ATOMS: atom_id res chain seq x y z
N MET A 1 -57.59 35.95 15.43
CA MET A 1 -57.41 35.03 16.57
C MET A 1 -56.74 33.77 16.06
N SER A 2 -55.40 33.71 16.05
CA SER A 2 -54.65 32.58 15.49
C SER A 2 -54.14 31.72 16.65
N ARG A 3 -54.73 30.54 16.84
CA ARG A 3 -54.29 29.58 17.86
C ARG A 3 -53.15 28.74 17.28
N GLY A 4 -51.92 29.15 17.55
CA GLY A 4 -50.73 28.33 17.30
C GLY A 4 -50.70 27.16 18.28
N VAL A 5 -50.98 25.95 17.79
CA VAL A 5 -50.74 24.71 18.53
C VAL A 5 -49.27 24.34 18.30
N TYR A 6 -48.40 24.66 19.26
CA TYR A 6 -47.04 24.12 19.29
C TYR A 6 -47.10 22.73 19.93
N PRO A 7 -46.80 21.64 19.21
CA PRO A 7 -46.61 20.36 19.86
C PRO A 7 -45.34 20.49 20.71
N ARG A 8 -45.48 20.25 22.02
CA ARG A 8 -44.38 20.10 22.97
C ARG A 8 -43.59 18.84 22.60
N VAL A 9 -42.75 18.94 21.58
CA VAL A 9 -41.73 17.92 21.32
C VAL A 9 -40.73 18.04 22.48
N ASN A 10 -40.52 16.95 23.19
CA ASN A 10 -39.58 16.91 24.31
C ASN A 10 -38.20 17.33 23.81
N CYS A 11 -37.72 18.52 24.19
CA CYS A 11 -36.44 19.07 23.72
C CYS A 11 -35.27 18.12 24.05
N LEU A 12 -35.39 17.41 25.17
CA LEU A 12 -34.48 16.32 25.58
C LEU A 12 -34.49 15.14 24.61
N GLY A 13 -35.64 14.82 24.04
CA GLY A 13 -35.79 13.76 23.04
C GLY A 13 -35.14 14.13 21.71
N CYS A 14 -35.27 15.38 21.25
CA CYS A 14 -34.59 15.85 20.04
C CYS A 14 -33.07 15.89 20.21
N VAL A 15 -32.57 16.27 21.38
CA VAL A 15 -31.13 16.21 21.67
C VAL A 15 -30.64 14.76 21.62
N TRP A 16 -31.39 13.83 22.20
CA TRP A 16 -30.98 12.42 22.23
C TRP A 16 -31.02 11.76 20.85
N THR A 17 -32.03 12.05 20.03
CA THR A 17 -32.10 11.56 18.64
C THR A 17 -31.00 12.15 17.77
N LEU A 18 -30.67 13.43 17.94
CA LEU A 18 -29.54 14.07 17.24
C LEU A 18 -28.20 13.46 17.67
N THR A 19 -28.00 13.19 18.96
CA THR A 19 -26.77 12.52 19.43
C THR A 19 -26.65 11.09 18.91
N PHE A 20 -27.74 10.32 18.87
CA PHE A 20 -27.74 8.97 18.29
C PHE A 20 -27.50 9.00 16.78
N ALA A 21 -28.08 9.96 16.06
CA ALA A 21 -27.85 10.12 14.63
C ALA A 21 -26.39 10.49 14.32
N VAL A 22 -25.80 11.39 15.10
CA VAL A 22 -24.38 11.74 14.99
C VAL A 22 -23.49 10.55 15.34
N PHE A 23 -23.82 9.77 16.39
CA PHE A 23 -23.08 8.56 16.74
C PHE A 23 -23.14 7.51 15.62
N SER A 24 -24.31 7.28 15.03
CA SER A 24 -24.47 6.37 13.89
C SER A 24 -23.71 6.82 12.64
N LEU A 25 -23.56 8.13 12.41
CA LEU A 25 -22.74 8.66 11.31
C LEU A 25 -21.23 8.53 11.56
N ILE A 26 -20.79 8.51 12.83
CA ILE A 26 -19.37 8.31 13.19
C ILE A 26 -19.01 6.81 13.18
N VAL A 27 -19.99 5.91 13.37
CA VAL A 27 -19.78 4.45 13.51
C VAL A 27 -19.86 3.69 12.19
N THR A 28 -20.27 4.31 11.08
CA THR A 28 -20.23 3.65 9.76
C THR A 28 -18.86 3.76 9.10
N ASP A 29 -17.86 3.06 9.66
CA ASP A 29 -16.70 2.57 8.90
C ASP A 29 -16.96 1.10 8.49
N SER A 30 -18.14 0.85 7.91
CA SER A 30 -18.57 -0.50 7.51
C SER A 30 -18.31 -0.81 6.03
N GLU A 31 -17.65 0.10 5.29
CA GLU A 31 -17.12 -0.21 3.95
C GLU A 31 -15.73 -0.90 4.01
N ALA A 32 -15.12 -1.01 5.20
CA ALA A 32 -13.80 -1.60 5.42
C ALA A 32 -13.77 -3.14 5.48
N TYR A 33 -14.80 -3.86 5.00
CA TYR A 33 -14.89 -5.32 5.18
C TYR A 33 -14.34 -6.18 4.03
N SER A 34 -13.89 -5.57 2.93
CA SER A 34 -13.40 -6.30 1.75
C SER A 34 -11.98 -5.92 1.36
N CYS A 35 -11.14 -6.92 1.16
CA CYS A 35 -9.76 -6.78 0.70
C CYS A 35 -9.61 -6.82 -0.83
N HIS A 36 -10.71 -6.60 -1.57
CA HIS A 36 -10.73 -6.71 -3.02
C HIS A 36 -9.77 -5.75 -3.73
N GLU A 37 -9.66 -4.50 -3.25
CA GLU A 37 -8.74 -3.51 -3.82
C GLU A 37 -7.28 -3.93 -3.61
N VAL A 38 -6.97 -4.44 -2.41
CA VAL A 38 -5.64 -4.95 -2.07
C VAL A 38 -5.29 -6.14 -2.96
N ARG A 39 -6.25 -7.05 -3.18
CA ARG A 39 -6.08 -8.20 -4.06
C ARG A 39 -5.82 -7.78 -5.51
N THR A 40 -6.58 -6.80 -6.00
CA THR A 40 -6.40 -6.23 -7.33
C THR A 40 -5.01 -5.63 -7.46
N ALA A 41 -4.59 -4.81 -6.49
CA ALA A 41 -3.28 -4.18 -6.47
C ALA A 41 -2.13 -5.21 -6.37
N PHE A 42 -2.33 -6.33 -5.66
CA PHE A 42 -1.38 -7.43 -5.56
C PHE A 42 -1.19 -8.14 -6.91
N GLN A 43 -2.28 -8.35 -7.64
CA GLN A 43 -2.26 -8.96 -8.97
C GLN A 43 -1.65 -8.03 -10.02
N THR A 44 -2.03 -6.74 -10.04
CA THR A 44 -1.49 -5.77 -11.00
C THR A 44 0.02 -5.63 -10.90
N ARG A 45 0.56 -5.68 -9.67
CA ARG A 45 2.01 -5.62 -9.42
C ARG A 45 2.74 -6.94 -9.63
N GLN A 46 2.04 -8.02 -9.98
CA GLN A 46 2.60 -9.37 -10.19
C GLN A 46 3.45 -9.86 -9.01
N VAL A 47 3.09 -9.47 -7.78
CA VAL A 47 3.85 -9.81 -6.56
C VAL A 47 3.72 -11.30 -6.24
N GLY A 48 2.59 -11.90 -6.60
CA GLY A 48 2.36 -13.34 -6.50
C GLY A 48 0.91 -13.75 -6.77
N PRO A 49 0.56 -15.03 -6.53
CA PRO A 49 -0.80 -15.53 -6.65
C PRO A 49 -1.82 -14.76 -5.78
N PRO A 50 -2.99 -14.41 -6.34
CA PRO A 50 -4.00 -13.60 -5.65
C PRO A 50 -4.65 -14.31 -4.45
N GLN A 51 -4.45 -15.61 -4.28
CA GLN A 51 -4.92 -16.39 -3.12
C GLN A 51 -4.15 -16.09 -1.83
N ARG A 52 -3.04 -15.35 -1.92
CA ARG A 52 -2.28 -14.91 -0.73
C ARG A 52 -2.92 -13.72 -0.02
N VAL A 53 -3.83 -13.02 -0.70
CA VAL A 53 -4.62 -11.94 -0.13
C VAL A 53 -5.95 -12.55 0.37
N PRO A 54 -6.33 -12.33 1.64
CA PRO A 54 -7.60 -12.79 2.18
C PRO A 54 -8.75 -11.96 1.58
N GLU A 55 -9.98 -12.46 1.66
CA GLU A 55 -11.16 -11.70 1.20
C GLU A 55 -11.59 -10.64 2.23
N THR A 56 -11.38 -10.92 3.52
CA THR A 56 -11.75 -10.05 4.65
C THR A 56 -10.53 -9.74 5.52
N PRO A 57 -10.49 -8.57 6.18
CA PRO A 57 -9.36 -8.18 7.00
C PRO A 57 -9.32 -8.97 8.31
N GLY A 58 -8.11 -9.40 8.72
CA GLY A 58 -7.86 -10.16 9.94
C GLY A 58 -7.15 -9.33 10.99
N THR A 59 -7.43 -9.55 12.29
CA THR A 59 -6.89 -8.78 13.41
C THR A 59 -5.59 -9.30 13.99
N ASP A 60 -5.18 -10.52 13.64
CA ASP A 60 -4.06 -11.20 14.32
C ASP A 60 -3.15 -11.90 13.31
N VAL A 61 -2.20 -11.13 12.78
CA VAL A 61 -1.17 -11.63 11.88
C VAL A 61 0.17 -11.06 12.34
N ASP A 62 1.10 -11.94 12.74
CA ASP A 62 2.48 -11.58 13.06
C ASP A 62 3.24 -11.15 11.80
N LEU A 63 3.05 -9.89 11.41
CA LEU A 63 3.77 -9.22 10.34
C LEU A 63 5.12 -8.74 10.85
N LEU A 64 6.17 -8.93 10.04
CA LEU A 64 7.55 -8.61 10.41
C LEU A 64 7.91 -7.16 10.08
N VAL A 65 7.35 -6.62 8.99
CA VAL A 65 7.70 -5.30 8.44
C VAL A 65 6.51 -4.36 8.53
N CYS A 66 5.35 -4.80 8.05
CA CYS A 66 4.10 -4.05 8.08
C CYS A 66 3.58 -3.97 9.51
N LYS A 67 3.53 -2.77 10.09
CA LYS A 67 2.89 -2.53 11.39
C LYS A 67 1.61 -1.74 11.19
N HIS A 68 0.46 -2.36 11.45
CA HIS A 68 -0.84 -1.72 11.34
C HIS A 68 -1.62 -1.92 12.65
N PRO A 69 -2.16 -0.85 13.27
CA PRO A 69 -3.04 -0.99 14.41
C PRO A 69 -4.43 -1.46 13.95
N GLY A 70 -4.87 -2.66 14.39
CA GLY A 70 -6.19 -3.20 14.07
C GLY A 70 -6.23 -4.10 12.83
N PRO A 71 -7.45 -4.46 12.34
CA PRO A 71 -7.62 -5.44 11.27
C PRO A 71 -6.95 -5.00 9.96
N SER A 72 -6.35 -5.97 9.26
CA SER A 72 -5.50 -5.75 8.09
C SER A 72 -5.77 -6.80 7.02
N CYS A 73 -5.71 -6.38 5.75
CA CYS A 73 -5.73 -7.27 4.59
C CYS A 73 -4.36 -7.90 4.29
N CYS A 74 -3.32 -7.52 5.03
CA CYS A 74 -1.98 -8.07 4.87
C CYS A 74 -1.84 -9.35 5.68
N THR A 75 -1.52 -10.45 4.99
CA THR A 75 -1.15 -11.71 5.63
C THR A 75 0.36 -11.87 5.62
N ARG A 76 0.90 -12.72 6.49
CA ARG A 76 2.34 -13.04 6.49
C ARG A 76 2.82 -13.57 5.13
N LYS A 77 2.01 -14.39 4.45
CA LYS A 77 2.33 -14.89 3.11
C LYS A 77 2.32 -13.79 2.03
N MET A 78 1.42 -12.81 2.15
CA MET A 78 1.41 -11.64 1.27
C MET A 78 2.66 -10.79 1.50
N GLU A 79 3.01 -10.53 2.76
CA GLU A 79 4.20 -9.77 3.15
C GLU A 79 5.49 -10.43 2.67
N GLU A 80 5.65 -11.74 2.87
CA GLU A 80 6.80 -12.51 2.36
C GLU A 80 6.92 -12.42 0.84
N SER A 81 5.78 -12.41 0.12
CA SER A 81 5.78 -12.25 -1.34
C SER A 81 6.29 -10.88 -1.77
N TYR A 82 5.89 -9.82 -1.06
CA TYR A 82 6.42 -8.46 -1.28
C TYR A 82 7.91 -8.40 -1.00
N GLN A 83 8.38 -8.96 0.11
CA GLN A 83 9.80 -8.97 0.45
C GLN A 83 10.63 -9.65 -0.65
N PHE A 84 10.16 -10.80 -1.15
CA PHE A 84 10.82 -11.49 -2.25
C PHE A 84 10.84 -10.66 -3.54
N ALA A 85 9.69 -10.09 -3.92
CA ALA A 85 9.57 -9.26 -5.13
C ALA A 85 10.51 -8.05 -5.09
N VAL A 86 10.50 -7.30 -3.98
CA VAL A 86 11.35 -6.12 -3.78
C VAL A 86 12.83 -6.51 -3.78
N LYS A 87 13.19 -7.61 -3.10
CA LYS A 87 14.59 -8.09 -3.09
C LYS A 87 15.07 -8.43 -4.49
N ARG A 88 14.25 -9.14 -5.29
CA ARG A 88 14.58 -9.50 -6.67
C ARG A 88 14.76 -8.25 -7.54
N GLU A 89 13.81 -7.32 -7.47
CA GLU A 89 13.85 -6.07 -8.22
C GLU A 89 15.08 -5.24 -7.87
N THR A 90 15.37 -5.09 -6.58
CA THR A 90 16.52 -4.33 -6.08
C THR A 90 17.83 -4.93 -6.59
N LEU A 91 18.00 -6.24 -6.48
CA LEU A 91 19.20 -6.92 -6.99
C LEU A 91 19.34 -6.74 -8.50
N HIS A 92 18.25 -6.93 -9.26
CA HIS A 92 18.25 -6.73 -10.69
C HIS A 92 18.66 -5.31 -11.08
N ASN A 93 18.11 -4.31 -10.39
CA ASN A 93 18.44 -2.89 -10.64
C ASN A 93 19.90 -2.60 -10.35
N ILE A 94 20.42 -3.08 -9.21
CA ILE A 94 21.85 -2.94 -8.87
C ILE A 94 22.72 -3.53 -9.99
N HIS A 95 22.48 -4.77 -10.39
CA HIS A 95 23.27 -5.40 -11.46
C HIS A 95 23.17 -4.67 -12.79
N SER A 96 21.99 -4.17 -13.17
CA SER A 96 21.78 -3.42 -14.41
C SER A 96 22.56 -2.12 -14.42
N TYR A 97 22.48 -1.33 -13.33
CA TYR A 97 23.21 -0.07 -13.24
C TYR A 97 24.71 -0.27 -13.14
N SER A 98 25.16 -1.26 -12.37
CA SER A 98 26.59 -1.60 -12.26
C SER A 98 27.16 -1.99 -13.61
N GLY A 99 26.50 -2.87 -14.38
CA GLY A 99 26.99 -3.28 -15.70
C GLY A 99 27.05 -2.11 -16.70
N GLN A 100 26.05 -1.22 -16.70
CA GLN A 100 26.07 -0.02 -17.53
C GLN A 100 27.23 0.92 -17.15
N LEU A 101 27.44 1.13 -15.85
CA LEU A 101 28.50 1.98 -15.35
C LEU A 101 29.89 1.39 -15.68
N GLU A 102 30.09 0.10 -15.44
CA GLU A 102 31.34 -0.61 -15.77
C GLU A 102 31.67 -0.51 -17.26
N HIS A 103 30.66 -0.67 -18.13
CA HIS A 103 30.84 -0.52 -19.57
C HIS A 103 31.31 0.90 -19.94
N LEU A 104 30.69 1.93 -19.36
CA LEU A 104 31.09 3.33 -19.60
C LEU A 104 32.52 3.60 -19.11
N ILE A 105 32.86 3.12 -17.91
CA ILE A 105 34.21 3.28 -17.36
C ILE A 105 35.24 2.57 -18.24
N SER A 106 34.98 1.34 -18.68
CA SER A 106 35.88 0.60 -19.60
C SER A 106 36.10 1.38 -20.88
N LYS A 107 35.01 1.82 -21.53
CA LYS A 107 35.09 2.60 -22.77
C LYS A 107 35.88 3.90 -22.61
N HIS A 108 35.67 4.63 -21.51
CA HIS A 108 36.44 5.83 -21.22
C HIS A 108 37.91 5.49 -20.97
N SER A 109 38.20 4.43 -20.22
CA SER A 109 39.58 3.99 -19.95
C SER A 109 40.33 3.59 -21.22
N GLU A 110 39.68 2.87 -22.13
CA GLU A 110 40.22 2.49 -23.44
C GLU A 110 40.49 3.73 -24.30
N ALA A 111 39.55 4.68 -24.34
CA ALA A 111 39.73 5.93 -25.07
C ALA A 111 40.89 6.76 -24.52
N PHE A 112 41.05 6.83 -23.18
CA PHE A 112 42.19 7.50 -22.56
C PHE A 112 43.50 6.77 -22.90
N GLN A 113 43.54 5.45 -22.79
CA GLN A 113 44.72 4.67 -23.17
C GLN A 113 45.08 4.93 -24.64
N CYS A 114 44.14 4.85 -25.59
CA CYS A 114 44.41 5.17 -27.01
C CYS A 114 44.87 6.60 -27.29
N LYS A 115 44.62 7.56 -26.38
CA LYS A 115 45.15 8.93 -26.53
C LYS A 115 46.60 9.05 -26.05
N PHE A 116 47.01 8.22 -25.09
CA PHE A 116 48.34 8.28 -24.47
C PHE A 116 49.33 7.29 -25.08
N SER A 117 48.91 6.06 -25.34
CA SER A 117 49.58 5.21 -26.32
C SER A 117 49.00 5.59 -27.67
N VAL A 118 49.78 6.22 -28.55
CA VAL A 118 49.44 6.30 -29.99
C VAL A 118 48.93 4.91 -30.35
N CYS A 119 47.63 4.79 -30.65
CA CYS A 119 47.08 3.54 -31.15
C CYS A 119 47.72 3.36 -32.53
N GLU A 120 48.92 2.76 -32.51
CA GLU A 120 49.82 2.55 -33.62
C GLU A 120 49.27 1.37 -34.42
N THR A 121 48.84 1.71 -35.65
CA THR A 121 48.46 0.86 -36.79
C THR A 121 47.32 -0.14 -36.62
#